data_AF-A0A7S1YXU5-F1
#
_entry.id   AF-A0A7S1YXU5-F1
#
_cell.length_a   1.000
_cell.length_b   1.000
_cell.length_c   1.000
_cell.angle_alpha   90.00
_cell.angle_beta   90.00
_cell.angle_gamma   90.00
#
_symmetry.space_group_name_H-M   'P 1'
#
loop_
_entity.id
_entity.type
_entity.pdbx_description
1 polymer ?
#
loop_
_entity_poly.entity_id
_entity_poly.type
_entity_poly.pdbx_seq_one_letter_code
_entity_poly.pdbx_strand_id
1 'polypeptide(L)'
;MVEPKTSTQEQTTTTITSKIPLAYVRPTRSLDLLSHREIDGVLNAESKTYELFRRCALATLNTDSNEDDVTAIAEQFSDFDIHVIQESRGIKLEIVNSPSSAFVDGKIIYGIREHLFSVLRDIVYTHHKVNIGGRFDFDSTEGITDAVFRILRNAGVVRANVRPQLVVCWGGHSIPRHEYDFTKKVGYELGLRGLSIAT
;
A
#
# COMPACT_ATOMS: atom_id res chain seq x y z
N MET A 1 -51.83 -20.24 30.03
CA MET A 1 -50.60 -20.76 29.41
C MET A 1 -50.32 -19.88 28.20
N VAL A 2 -49.59 -18.79 28.41
CA VAL A 2 -49.17 -17.83 27.38
C VAL A 2 -47.75 -17.45 27.75
N GLU A 3 -46.80 -17.83 26.91
CA GLU A 3 -45.36 -17.59 27.11
C GLU A 3 -45.01 -16.09 27.00
N PRO A 4 -44.01 -15.60 27.75
CA PRO A 4 -43.51 -14.24 27.60
C PRO A 4 -42.50 -14.15 26.45
N LYS A 5 -42.57 -13.04 25.71
CA LYS A 5 -41.66 -12.67 24.62
C LYS A 5 -40.21 -12.63 25.10
N THR A 6 -39.34 -13.42 24.47
CA THR A 6 -37.89 -13.29 24.61
C THR A 6 -37.41 -12.15 23.71
N SER A 7 -36.89 -11.09 24.33
CA SER A 7 -36.17 -10.02 23.65
C SER A 7 -34.80 -10.55 23.19
N THR A 8 -34.62 -10.72 21.89
CA THR A 8 -33.30 -10.97 21.30
C THR A 8 -32.47 -9.70 21.45
N GLN A 9 -31.45 -9.73 22.30
CA GLN A 9 -30.42 -8.71 22.35
C GLN A 9 -29.55 -8.83 21.10
N GLU A 10 -29.53 -7.79 20.26
CA GLU A 10 -28.52 -7.60 19.23
C GLU A 10 -27.15 -7.51 19.91
N GLN A 11 -26.28 -8.48 19.63
CA GLN A 11 -24.88 -8.44 20.02
C GLN A 11 -24.14 -7.46 19.10
N THR A 12 -23.93 -6.24 19.60
CA THR A 12 -23.00 -5.28 19.03
C THR A 12 -21.59 -5.88 19.11
N THR A 13 -21.07 -6.36 17.98
CA THR A 13 -19.68 -6.83 17.91
C THR A 13 -18.78 -5.59 17.94
N THR A 14 -18.34 -5.20 19.14
CA THR A 14 -17.28 -4.20 19.31
C THR A 14 -15.99 -4.81 18.79
N THR A 15 -15.58 -4.45 17.57
CA THR A 15 -14.28 -4.84 17.02
C THR A 15 -13.20 -4.27 17.92
N ILE A 16 -12.64 -5.09 18.82
CA ILE A 16 -11.45 -4.73 19.58
C ILE A 16 -10.36 -4.48 18.54
N THR A 17 -10.04 -3.21 18.31
CA THR A 17 -8.98 -2.82 17.39
C THR A 17 -7.67 -3.17 18.05
N SER A 18 -7.18 -4.39 17.83
CA SER A 18 -5.88 -4.77 18.34
C SER A 18 -4.81 -4.07 17.49
N LYS A 19 -3.83 -3.45 18.16
CA LYS A 19 -2.65 -2.88 17.53
C LYS A 19 -1.47 -3.79 17.81
N ILE A 20 -0.53 -3.89 16.87
CA ILE A 20 0.78 -4.51 17.12
C ILE A 20 1.73 -3.39 17.58
N PRO A 21 2.20 -3.41 18.84
CA PRO A 21 2.99 -2.30 19.39
C PRO A 21 4.28 -2.04 18.63
N LEU A 22 4.97 -3.10 18.20
CA LEU A 22 6.24 -3.01 17.51
C LEU A 22 6.43 -4.19 16.56
N ALA A 23 6.84 -3.90 15.32
CA ALA A 23 7.21 -4.90 14.33
C ALA A 23 8.44 -4.47 13.54
N TYR A 24 9.25 -5.45 13.14
CA TYR A 24 10.39 -5.24 12.26
C TYR A 24 10.22 -6.01 10.97
N VAL A 25 10.29 -5.29 9.85
CA VAL A 25 10.06 -5.87 8.53
C VAL A 25 11.25 -5.59 7.63
N ARG A 26 11.71 -6.63 6.93
CA ARG A 26 12.77 -6.55 5.92
C ARG A 26 12.18 -6.81 4.53
N PRO A 27 12.76 -6.21 3.47
CA PRO A 27 12.28 -6.43 2.11
C PRO A 27 12.51 -7.89 1.70
N THR A 28 11.64 -8.44 0.85
CA THR A 28 11.75 -9.85 0.40
C THR A 28 12.76 -10.02 -0.73
N ARG A 29 12.91 -8.97 -1.53
CA ARG A 29 13.87 -8.85 -2.61
C ARG A 29 14.81 -7.72 -2.24
N SER A 30 16.02 -7.74 -2.81
CA SER A 30 16.87 -6.56 -2.71
C SER A 30 16.07 -5.40 -3.29
N LEU A 31 15.79 -4.40 -2.47
CA LEU A 31 15.57 -3.08 -3.03
C LEU A 31 16.90 -2.75 -3.68
N ASP A 32 16.92 -2.69 -5.01
CA ASP A 32 18.13 -2.35 -5.75
C ASP A 32 18.63 -0.99 -5.25
N LEU A 33 19.62 -1.07 -4.36
CA LEU A 33 20.57 -0.03 -3.96
C LEU A 33 19.95 1.37 -3.84
N LEU A 34 19.01 1.57 -2.91
CA LEU A 34 18.72 2.92 -2.43
C LEU A 34 19.98 3.47 -1.76
N SER A 35 20.58 4.51 -2.32
CA SER A 35 21.74 5.15 -1.73
C SER A 35 21.36 5.91 -0.46
N HIS A 36 22.31 6.12 0.47
CA HIS A 36 22.08 6.91 1.69
C HIS A 36 21.45 8.28 1.38
N ARG A 37 21.95 8.95 0.33
CA ARG A 37 21.41 10.24 -0.15
C ARG A 37 19.96 10.20 -0.64
N GLU A 38 19.51 9.06 -1.15
CA GLU A 38 18.13 8.92 -1.64
C GLU A 38 17.15 8.77 -0.47
N ILE A 39 17.57 8.10 0.61
CA ILE A 39 16.72 7.88 1.79
C ILE A 39 16.77 8.99 2.83
N ASP A 40 17.74 9.92 2.78
CA ASP A 40 17.85 11.06 3.70
C ASP A 40 16.53 11.85 3.87
N GLY A 41 15.75 12.00 2.80
CA GLY A 41 14.44 12.65 2.86
C GLY A 41 13.40 11.89 3.69
N VAL A 42 13.45 10.56 3.72
CA VAL A 42 12.55 9.71 4.53
C VAL A 42 13.13 9.43 5.92
N LEU A 43 14.43 9.63 6.13
CA LEU A 43 15.05 9.51 7.46
C LEU A 43 14.73 10.69 8.37
N ASN A 44 14.48 11.87 7.80
CA ASN A 44 14.11 13.04 8.57
C ASN A 44 12.59 13.04 8.87
N ALA A 45 12.24 12.74 10.13
CA ALA A 45 10.85 12.69 10.60
C ALA A 45 10.08 14.02 10.45
N GLU A 46 10.78 15.16 10.34
CA GLU A 46 10.16 16.47 10.14
C GLU A 46 9.91 16.79 8.66
N SER A 47 10.33 15.92 7.74
CA SER A 47 10.17 16.16 6.32
C SER A 47 8.75 15.88 5.86
N LYS A 48 8.28 16.64 4.87
CA LYS A 48 7.00 16.35 4.18
C LYS A 48 6.99 14.97 3.52
N THR A 49 8.16 14.47 3.13
CA THR A 49 8.34 13.17 2.48
C THR A 49 8.14 12.03 3.48
N TYR A 50 8.60 12.21 4.73
CA TYR A 50 8.35 11.28 5.82
C TYR A 50 6.85 11.18 6.11
N GLU A 51 6.17 12.31 6.28
CA GLU A 51 4.73 12.30 6.57
C GLU A 51 3.93 11.65 5.43
N LEU A 52 4.30 11.89 4.18
CA LEU A 52 3.70 11.20 3.03
C LEU A 52 3.95 9.68 3.10
N PHE A 53 5.19 9.27 3.39
CA PHE A 53 5.54 7.85 3.55
C PHE A 53 4.75 7.19 4.67
N ARG A 54 4.68 7.84 5.83
CA ARG A 54 3.91 7.37 7.00
C ARG A 54 2.44 7.17 6.65
N ARG A 55 1.79 8.15 6.02
CA ARG A 55 0.38 8.06 5.61
C ARG A 55 0.13 6.94 4.61
N CYS A 56 0.97 6.82 3.58
CA CYS A 56 0.85 5.73 2.59
C CYS A 56 1.11 4.35 3.20
N ALA A 57 2.05 4.24 4.14
CA ALA A 57 2.31 2.99 4.86
C ALA A 57 1.12 2.58 5.75
N LEU A 58 0.50 3.54 6.46
CA LEU A 58 -0.70 3.27 7.25
C LEU A 58 -1.85 2.78 6.37
N ALA A 59 -2.11 3.44 5.24
CA ALA A 59 -3.13 3.00 4.29
C ALA A 59 -2.86 1.58 3.77
N THR A 60 -1.59 1.23 3.52
CA THR A 60 -1.19 -0.12 3.08
C THR A 60 -1.44 -1.18 4.14
N LEU A 61 -1.15 -0.86 5.41
CA LEU A 61 -1.37 -1.74 6.55
C LEU A 61 -2.87 -1.92 6.87
N ASN A 62 -3.71 -0.98 6.46
CA ASN A 62 -5.14 -0.97 6.76
C ASN A 62 -6.03 -1.42 5.58
N THR A 63 -5.48 -2.18 4.63
CA THR A 63 -6.15 -2.57 3.37
C THR A 63 -7.39 -3.46 3.51
N ASP A 64 -7.64 -4.04 4.68
CA ASP A 64 -8.79 -4.94 4.96
C ASP A 64 -9.80 -4.33 5.96
N SER A 65 -9.75 -3.00 6.17
CA SER A 65 -10.76 -2.33 6.99
C SER A 65 -12.04 -2.10 6.20
N ASN A 66 -13.20 -2.44 6.77
CA ASN A 66 -14.51 -2.00 6.27
C ASN A 66 -14.80 -0.52 6.59
N GLU A 67 -13.80 0.22 7.07
CA GLU A 67 -13.88 1.64 7.39
C GLU A 67 -13.42 2.43 6.16
N ASP A 68 -14.33 3.17 5.55
CA ASP A 68 -14.05 4.00 4.37
C ASP A 68 -13.73 5.46 4.77
N ASP A 69 -13.90 5.82 6.05
CA ASP A 69 -13.55 7.16 6.54
C ASP A 69 -12.06 7.27 6.89
N VAL A 70 -11.33 7.95 6.00
CA VAL A 70 -9.91 8.27 6.16
C VAL A 70 -9.63 9.04 7.47
N THR A 71 -10.59 9.86 7.92
CA THR A 71 -10.46 10.65 9.15
C THR A 71 -10.51 9.75 10.38
N ALA A 72 -11.47 8.83 10.42
CA ALA A 72 -11.61 7.85 11.49
C ALA A 72 -10.35 6.97 11.60
N ILE A 73 -9.80 6.52 10.46
CA ILE A 73 -8.54 5.76 10.43
C ILE A 73 -7.37 6.59 11.00
N ALA A 74 -7.27 7.86 10.60
CA ALA A 74 -6.20 8.75 11.06
C ALA A 74 -6.29 9.02 12.57
N GLU A 75 -7.49 9.17 13.12
CA GLU A 75 -7.71 9.33 14.56
C GLU A 75 -7.39 8.05 15.33
N GLN A 76 -7.89 6.91 14.85
CA GLN A 76 -7.70 5.58 15.44
C GLN A 76 -6.22 5.20 15.53
N PHE A 77 -5.44 5.55 14.51
CA PHE A 77 -4.00 5.29 14.40
C PHE A 77 -3.18 6.58 14.49
N SER A 78 -3.61 7.54 15.31
CA SER A 78 -2.89 8.79 15.55
C SER A 78 -1.48 8.57 16.16
N ASP A 79 -1.31 7.47 16.89
CA ASP A 79 -0.07 6.99 17.51
C ASP A 79 0.75 6.03 16.62
N PHE A 80 0.33 5.79 15.38
CA PHE A 80 1.08 4.99 14.41
C PHE A 80 2.35 5.70 13.98
N ASP A 81 3.45 4.95 13.87
CA ASP A 81 4.68 5.47 13.29
C ASP A 81 5.47 4.42 12.51
N ILE A 82 6.33 4.87 11.60
CA ILE A 82 7.16 3.98 10.79
C ILE A 82 8.51 4.60 10.46
N HIS A 83 9.59 3.91 10.81
CA HIS A 83 10.95 4.39 10.63
C HIS A 83 11.75 3.49 9.70
N VAL A 84 12.55 4.11 8.83
CA VAL A 84 13.53 3.41 8.00
C VAL A 84 14.83 3.28 8.78
N ILE A 85 15.18 2.05 9.14
CA ILE A 85 16.44 1.72 9.81
C ILE A 85 17.43 1.20 8.77
N GLN A 86 18.61 1.82 8.70
CA GLN A 86 19.71 1.33 7.89
C GLN A 86 20.48 0.22 8.63
N GLU A 87 20.80 -0.86 7.93
CA GLU A 87 21.64 -1.95 8.42
C GLU A 87 22.76 -2.25 7.39
N SER A 88 23.78 -2.98 7.80
CA SER A 88 24.93 -3.32 6.94
C SER A 88 24.56 -4.09 5.66
N ARG A 89 23.38 -4.71 5.61
CA ARG A 89 22.87 -5.52 4.48
C ARG A 89 21.63 -4.91 3.81
N GLY A 90 21.36 -3.63 4.02
CA GLY A 90 20.25 -2.92 3.38
C GLY A 90 19.40 -2.14 4.38
N ILE A 91 18.09 -2.18 4.20
CA ILE A 91 17.16 -1.44 5.05
C ILE A 91 16.18 -2.37 5.77
N LYS A 92 15.68 -1.88 6.89
CA LYS A 92 14.65 -2.50 7.72
C LYS A 92 13.62 -1.43 8.07
N LEU A 93 12.35 -1.79 8.09
CA LEU A 93 11.30 -0.93 8.62
C LEU A 93 11.03 -1.31 10.06
N GLU A 94 11.02 -0.32 10.94
CA GLU A 94 10.44 -0.40 12.27
C GLU A 94 9.04 0.20 12.21
N ILE A 95 8.05 -0.55 12.67
CA ILE A 95 6.64 -0.15 12.60
C ILE A 95 6.09 -0.15 14.02
N VAL A 96 5.52 0.96 14.44
CA VAL A 96 5.01 1.21 15.79
C VAL A 96 3.49 1.34 15.73
N ASN A 97 2.78 0.68 16.66
CA ASN A 97 1.31 0.74 16.81
C ASN A 97 0.53 0.46 15.50
N SER A 98 0.98 -0.55 14.75
CA SER A 98 0.36 -0.90 13.46
C SER A 98 -1.01 -1.61 13.60
N PRO A 99 -1.88 -1.51 12.59
CA PRO A 99 -3.09 -2.33 12.51
C PRO A 99 -2.77 -3.83 12.60
N SER A 100 -3.41 -4.55 13.52
CA SER A 100 -3.25 -6.01 13.65
C SER A 100 -3.74 -6.81 12.46
N SER A 101 -4.69 -6.27 11.69
CA SER A 101 -5.22 -6.86 10.45
C SER A 101 -4.12 -7.13 9.42
N ALA A 102 -2.99 -6.41 9.49
CA ALA A 102 -1.84 -6.65 8.63
C ALA A 102 -1.03 -7.91 8.99
N PHE A 103 -1.35 -8.61 10.09
CA PHE A 103 -0.56 -9.71 10.65
C PHE A 103 -1.39 -10.98 10.81
N VAL A 104 -0.74 -12.13 10.58
CA VAL A 104 -1.26 -13.47 10.89
C VAL A 104 -0.23 -14.17 11.78
N ASP A 105 -0.63 -14.61 12.97
CA ASP A 105 0.26 -15.21 13.98
C ASP A 105 1.51 -14.36 14.27
N GLY A 106 1.33 -13.04 14.36
CA GLY A 106 2.40 -12.07 14.62
C GLY A 106 3.36 -11.86 13.45
N LYS A 107 3.09 -12.45 12.27
CA LYS A 107 3.87 -12.24 11.05
C LYS A 107 3.08 -11.38 10.06
N ILE A 108 3.73 -10.35 9.53
CA ILE A 108 3.11 -9.48 8.53
C ILE A 108 2.74 -10.30 7.28
N ILE A 109 1.56 -10.03 6.72
CA ILE A 109 1.10 -10.64 5.47
C ILE A 109 2.12 -10.32 4.35
N TYR A 110 2.50 -11.33 3.58
CA TYR A 110 3.54 -11.21 2.56
C TYR A 110 3.26 -10.08 1.56
N GLY A 111 2.02 -9.98 1.04
CA GLY A 111 1.63 -8.95 0.08
C GLY A 111 1.71 -7.53 0.66
N ILE A 112 1.24 -7.34 1.90
CA ILE A 112 1.33 -6.04 2.60
C ILE A 112 2.79 -5.62 2.75
N ARG A 113 3.67 -6.55 3.14
CA ARG A 113 5.10 -6.29 3.19
C ARG A 113 5.68 -5.85 1.84
N GLU A 114 5.31 -6.50 0.74
CA GLU A 114 5.74 -6.08 -0.60
C GLU A 114 5.25 -4.68 -0.96
N HIS A 115 4.01 -4.35 -0.61
CA HIS A 115 3.43 -3.04 -0.84
C HIS A 115 4.12 -1.95 -0.01
N LEU A 116 4.46 -2.20 1.25
CA LEU A 116 5.20 -1.24 2.09
C LEU A 116 6.53 -0.81 1.45
N PHE A 117 7.29 -1.78 0.90
CA PHE A 117 8.54 -1.46 0.24
C PHE A 117 8.36 -0.87 -1.16
N SER A 118 7.23 -1.14 -1.83
CA SER A 118 6.86 -0.46 -3.07
C SER A 118 6.54 1.02 -2.81
N VAL A 119 5.78 1.31 -1.74
CA VAL A 119 5.50 2.67 -1.27
C VAL A 119 6.79 3.42 -0.97
N LEU A 120 7.71 2.80 -0.21
CA LEU A 120 9.00 3.41 0.09
C LEU A 120 9.79 3.72 -1.19
N ARG A 121 9.92 2.75 -2.10
CA ARG A 121 10.62 2.90 -3.38
C ARG A 121 10.06 4.07 -4.18
N ASP A 122 8.74 4.13 -4.34
CA ASP A 122 8.10 5.09 -5.23
C ASP A 122 8.14 6.51 -4.66
N ILE A 123 7.99 6.67 -3.34
CA ILE A 123 8.15 7.96 -2.66
C ILE A 123 9.59 8.45 -2.72
N VAL A 124 10.56 7.59 -2.37
CA VAL A 124 11.98 7.95 -2.39
C VAL A 124 12.44 8.30 -3.80
N TYR A 125 12.10 7.48 -4.79
CA TYR A 125 12.45 7.70 -6.18
C TYR A 125 11.89 9.02 -6.70
N THR A 126 10.60 9.24 -6.49
CA THR A 126 9.91 10.45 -6.96
C THR A 126 10.47 11.68 -6.27
N HIS A 127 10.60 11.66 -4.93
CA HIS A 127 11.13 12.79 -4.18
C HIS A 127 12.55 13.18 -4.64
N HIS A 128 13.46 12.21 -4.77
CA HIS A 128 14.85 12.51 -5.13
C HIS A 128 14.98 12.96 -6.60
N LYS A 129 14.26 12.34 -7.54
CA LYS A 129 14.37 12.68 -8.97
C LYS A 129 13.58 13.92 -9.37
N VAL A 130 12.45 14.20 -8.70
CA VAL A 130 11.65 15.42 -8.90
C VAL A 130 12.32 16.62 -8.24
N ASN A 131 12.63 16.55 -6.94
CA ASN A 131 13.00 17.75 -6.17
C ASN A 131 14.49 18.10 -6.22
N ILE A 132 15.38 17.10 -6.29
CA ILE A 132 16.83 17.32 -6.15
C ILE A 132 17.54 17.31 -7.51
N GLY A 133 17.00 16.55 -8.47
CA GLY A 133 17.64 16.35 -9.78
C GLY A 133 17.20 17.32 -10.88
N GLY A 134 16.07 18.03 -10.75
CA GLY A 134 15.48 18.84 -11.83
C GLY A 134 15.23 18.04 -13.12
N ARG A 135 15.08 16.72 -13.02
CA ARG A 135 15.09 15.80 -14.17
C ARG A 135 13.71 15.50 -14.76
N PHE A 136 12.66 16.05 -14.17
CA PHE A 136 11.32 15.95 -14.68
C PHE A 136 10.81 17.35 -14.94
N ASP A 137 10.43 17.58 -16.18
CA ASP A 137 9.69 18.76 -16.60
C ASP A 137 8.20 18.40 -16.51
N PHE A 138 7.48 18.99 -15.56
CA PHE A 138 6.04 18.79 -15.43
C PHE A 138 5.22 19.89 -16.10
N ASP A 139 5.87 20.86 -16.73
CA ASP A 139 5.22 21.96 -17.43
C ASP A 139 5.04 21.64 -18.93
N SER A 140 5.70 20.59 -19.45
CA SER A 140 5.53 20.10 -20.81
C SER A 140 4.90 18.71 -20.90
N THR A 141 4.09 18.49 -21.95
CA THR A 141 3.47 17.19 -22.26
C THR A 141 4.51 16.07 -22.43
N GLU A 142 5.64 16.39 -23.06
CA GLU A 142 6.76 15.47 -23.30
C GLU A 142 7.43 15.08 -21.97
N GLY A 143 7.67 16.07 -21.10
CA GLY A 143 8.25 15.86 -19.79
C GLY A 143 7.35 15.05 -18.85
N ILE A 144 6.03 15.29 -18.85
CA ILE A 144 5.05 14.48 -18.11
C ILE A 144 5.08 13.02 -18.59
N THR A 145 5.14 12.82 -19.91
CA THR A 145 5.18 11.46 -20.49
C THR A 145 6.47 10.72 -20.10
N ASP A 146 7.64 11.39 -20.16
CA ASP A 146 8.91 10.80 -19.70
C ASP A 146 8.87 10.50 -18.19
N ALA A 147 8.26 11.36 -17.39
CA ALA A 147 8.12 11.17 -15.96
C ALA A 147 7.31 9.90 -15.63
N VAL A 148 6.12 9.75 -16.22
CA VAL A 148 5.29 8.56 -16.05
C VAL A 148 6.04 7.30 -16.49
N PHE A 149 6.69 7.32 -17.65
CA PHE A 149 7.47 6.19 -18.16
C PHE A 149 8.59 5.80 -17.20
N ARG A 150 9.34 6.76 -16.67
CA ARG A 150 10.48 6.50 -15.78
C ARG A 150 10.06 6.00 -14.41
N ILE A 151 8.95 6.49 -13.86
CA ILE A 151 8.35 5.96 -12.62
C ILE A 151 7.95 4.49 -12.81
N LEU A 152 7.20 4.17 -13.87
CA LEU A 152 6.77 2.79 -14.16
C LEU A 152 7.95 1.86 -14.47
N ARG A 153 9.00 2.38 -15.14
CA ARG A 153 10.24 1.63 -15.40
C ARG A 153 10.99 1.35 -14.09
N ASN A 154 11.11 2.32 -13.20
CA ASN A 154 11.73 2.14 -11.88
C ASN A 154 10.97 1.12 -11.02
N ALA A 155 9.64 1.10 -11.15
CA ALA A 155 8.80 0.11 -10.49
C ALA A 155 8.89 -1.31 -11.09
N GLY A 156 9.63 -1.49 -12.19
CA GLY A 156 9.75 -2.76 -12.91
C GLY A 156 8.49 -3.16 -13.69
N VAL A 157 7.54 -2.24 -13.88
CA VAL A 157 6.28 -2.48 -14.60
C VAL A 157 6.52 -2.54 -16.11
N VAL A 158 7.30 -1.58 -16.64
CA VAL A 158 7.65 -1.54 -18.07
C VAL A 158 8.79 -2.51 -18.34
N ARG A 159 8.51 -3.58 -19.09
CA ARG A 159 9.47 -4.64 -19.42
C ARG A 159 9.57 -4.82 -20.93
N ALA A 160 10.80 -4.81 -21.45
CA ALA A 160 11.06 -5.11 -22.86
C ALA A 160 10.78 -6.59 -23.15
N ASN A 161 10.45 -6.91 -24.41
CA ASN A 161 10.23 -8.27 -24.91
C ASN A 161 9.10 -9.06 -24.22
N VAL A 162 8.13 -8.37 -23.63
CA VAL A 162 6.90 -8.98 -23.10
C VAL A 162 5.78 -8.79 -24.12
N ARG A 163 5.09 -9.86 -24.50
CA ARG A 163 3.91 -9.77 -25.39
C ARG A 163 2.79 -8.98 -24.69
N PRO A 164 2.03 -8.14 -25.42
CA PRO A 164 0.90 -7.43 -24.84
C PRO A 164 -0.13 -8.42 -24.28
N GLN A 165 -0.33 -8.38 -22.97
CA GLN A 165 -1.25 -9.28 -22.25
C GLN A 165 -1.88 -8.61 -21.03
N LEU A 166 -1.70 -7.29 -20.86
CA LEU A 166 -2.25 -6.53 -19.73
C LEU A 166 -3.60 -5.93 -20.12
N VAL A 167 -4.63 -6.20 -19.34
CA VAL A 167 -5.96 -5.62 -19.46
C VAL A 167 -6.18 -4.66 -18.31
N VAL A 168 -6.51 -3.41 -18.63
CA VAL A 168 -6.91 -2.41 -17.64
C VAL A 168 -8.40 -2.55 -17.38
N CYS A 169 -8.78 -2.74 -16.12
CA CYS A 169 -10.15 -2.90 -15.68
C CYS A 169 -10.53 -1.72 -14.78
N TRP A 170 -11.64 -1.07 -15.06
CA TRP A 170 -12.20 -0.01 -14.21
C TRP A 170 -13.53 -0.46 -13.63
N GLY A 171 -13.86 0.03 -12.44
CA GLY A 171 -15.09 -0.29 -11.73
C GLY A 171 -15.34 0.64 -10.55
N GLY A 172 -16.53 0.53 -9.96
CA GLY A 172 -16.88 1.25 -8.74
C GLY A 172 -16.26 0.61 -7.49
N HIS A 173 -15.95 1.44 -6.47
CA HIS A 173 -15.47 0.97 -5.17
C HIS A 173 -16.58 0.25 -4.37
N SER A 174 -17.82 0.71 -4.50
CA SER A 174 -18.98 0.14 -3.81
C SER A 174 -19.99 -0.37 -4.84
N ILE A 175 -20.07 -1.68 -4.99
CA ILE A 175 -20.93 -2.34 -5.98
C ILE A 175 -21.80 -3.42 -5.32
N PRO A 176 -23.03 -3.67 -5.81
CA PRO A 176 -23.88 -4.74 -5.29
C PRO A 176 -23.27 -6.11 -5.59
N ARG A 177 -23.67 -7.12 -4.79
CA ARG A 177 -23.06 -8.46 -4.86
C ARG A 177 -23.09 -9.10 -6.24
N HIS A 178 -24.16 -8.88 -7.01
CA HIS A 178 -24.29 -9.46 -8.35
C HIS A 178 -23.27 -8.87 -9.35
N GLU A 179 -22.93 -7.58 -9.23
CA GLU A 179 -21.86 -6.96 -10.02
C GLU A 179 -20.49 -7.50 -9.59
N TYR A 180 -20.24 -7.60 -8.28
CA TYR A 180 -19.00 -8.19 -7.75
C TYR A 180 -18.77 -9.63 -8.21
N ASP A 181 -19.82 -10.45 -8.23
CA ASP A 181 -19.72 -11.83 -8.73
C ASP A 181 -19.50 -11.86 -10.26
N PHE A 182 -20.07 -10.89 -11.00
CA PHE A 182 -19.82 -10.74 -12.42
C PHE A 182 -18.36 -10.32 -12.72
N THR A 183 -17.78 -9.37 -11.98
CA THR A 183 -16.38 -8.96 -12.18
C THR A 183 -15.41 -10.11 -11.94
N LYS A 184 -15.66 -10.95 -10.92
CA LYS A 184 -14.89 -12.19 -10.69
C LYS A 184 -15.00 -13.17 -11.85
N LYS A 185 -16.19 -13.32 -12.44
CA LYS A 185 -16.38 -14.18 -13.63
C LYS A 185 -15.59 -13.65 -14.83
N VAL A 186 -15.61 -12.34 -15.06
CA VAL A 186 -14.79 -11.70 -16.11
C VAL A 186 -13.30 -11.94 -15.84
N GLY A 187 -12.83 -11.69 -14.63
CA GLY A 187 -11.43 -11.92 -14.23
C GLY A 187 -11.00 -13.38 -14.42
N TYR A 188 -11.87 -14.33 -14.08
CA TYR A 188 -11.64 -15.76 -14.33
C TYR A 188 -11.46 -16.06 -15.83
N GLU A 189 -12.34 -15.55 -16.69
CA GLU A 189 -12.26 -15.74 -18.14
C GLU A 189 -11.01 -15.11 -18.75
N LEU A 190 -10.57 -13.95 -18.25
CA LEU A 190 -9.30 -13.32 -18.64
C LEU A 190 -8.11 -14.19 -18.22
N GLY A 191 -8.14 -14.70 -16.99
CA GLY A 191 -7.09 -15.58 -16.43
C GLY A 191 -6.94 -16.90 -17.21
N LEU A 192 -8.06 -17.52 -17.64
CA LEU A 192 -8.03 -18.72 -18.49
C LEU A 192 -7.30 -18.50 -19.83
N ARG A 193 -7.18 -17.25 -20.28
CA ARG A 193 -6.48 -16.86 -21.52
C ARG A 193 -5.06 -16.35 -21.26
N GLY A 194 -4.58 -16.43 -20.01
CA GLY A 194 -3.26 -15.96 -19.63
C GLY A 194 -3.12 -14.44 -19.60
N LEU A 195 -4.22 -13.69 -19.54
CA LEU A 195 -4.19 -12.24 -19.47
C LEU A 195 -3.95 -11.76 -18.04
N SER A 196 -3.13 -10.72 -17.91
CA SER A 196 -2.85 -10.00 -16.66
C SER A 196 -3.83 -8.84 -16.46
N ILE A 197 -4.04 -8.42 -15.22
CA ILE A 197 -4.99 -7.36 -14.85
C ILE A 197 -4.25 -6.17 -14.23
N ALA A 198 -4.64 -4.96 -14.60
CA ALA A 198 -4.41 -3.72 -13.86
C ALA A 198 -5.77 -3.10 -13.49
N THR A 199 -5.90 -2.58 -12.28
CA THR A 199 -7.15 -1.98 -11.76
C THR A 199 -6.89 -0.65 -11.08
#